data_AF-A0A921MG19-F1
#
_entry.id   AF-A0A921MG19-F1
#
_cell.length_a   1.000
_cell.length_b   1.000
_cell.length_c   1.000
_cell.angle_alpha   90.00
_cell.angle_beta   90.00
_cell.angle_gamma   90.00
#
_symmetry.space_group_name_H-M   'P 1'
#
loop_
_entity.id
_entity.type
_entity.pdbx_description
1 polymer ?
#
loop_
_entity_poly.entity_id
_entity_poly.type
_entity_poly.pdbx_seq_one_letter_code
_entity_poly.pdbx_strand_id
1 'polypeptide(L)'
;MTSTGRILIRATPSPLDDVDPGEAWRLNAFHNNSGNVAFPFGLFRNLMSDTTAVDSDWYGARLPEPEEVNEQYDAYILPMANDFGGHFKGEMTRMTRFIERLTIPVVVVGIGGAFALDDTFDSPKPFDSVAKRFVEAVLERSSLIGLRGEITGRYLESLGFTEDRHFRVIGDPTLYNLGRELSIRPFEYRPDLKIAYNMTPKAPQEALAFLTKLPESFPDATYIPQDFGDFSKLYSGMVDVTANPFRDTVDNYPNSLAHTPFRTGNLRFYLDAPSWISDMREFDLSIGTRIHGNILPTHAGTPSLTLMYGSRLTELADYHHLPRMFAADVDPDARLADLVEGVDFHEPERYHAENFDRYVSFLDENAITHSYREAETELPFDRRLSERQLPGPIAPITALSDLDEIRERLTVGHDIAREKTVNQKDAIKRLRSEIAKLKDEKKDLQAQRDAAQKKARAAERLAASRTPRGMAGRAKRLVKRVGSQAASRLRR
;
A
#
# COMPACT_ATOMS: atom_id res chain seq x y z
N MET A 1 -21.42 24.33 5.46
CA MET A 1 -20.70 24.91 4.30
C MET A 1 -21.56 24.66 3.07
N THR A 2 -21.55 25.58 2.11
CA THR A 2 -22.12 25.32 0.77
C THR A 2 -21.24 24.27 0.09
N SER A 3 -21.85 23.24 -0.49
CA SER A 3 -21.11 22.19 -1.23
C SER A 3 -20.26 22.82 -2.32
N THR A 4 -19.00 22.39 -2.40
CA THR A 4 -18.08 22.81 -3.47
C THR A 4 -18.26 21.98 -4.73
N GLY A 5 -18.93 20.84 -4.64
CA GLY A 5 -19.11 19.87 -5.72
C GLY A 5 -17.79 19.17 -6.08
N ARG A 6 -16.85 19.03 -5.13
CA ARG A 6 -15.53 18.42 -5.41
C ARG A 6 -15.17 17.35 -4.40
N ILE A 7 -14.69 16.21 -4.88
CA ILE A 7 -14.18 15.11 -4.06
C ILE A 7 -12.68 14.95 -4.34
N LEU A 8 -11.88 14.89 -3.27
CA LEU A 8 -10.46 14.57 -3.40
C LEU A 8 -10.24 13.08 -3.16
N ILE A 9 -9.36 12.46 -3.94
CA ILE A 9 -8.94 11.07 -3.76
C ILE A 9 -7.44 11.00 -3.54
N ARG A 10 -7.00 10.21 -2.55
CA ARG A 10 -5.60 9.84 -2.38
C ARG A 10 -5.25 8.69 -3.33
N ALA A 11 -4.84 9.00 -4.55
CA ALA A 11 -4.64 8.02 -5.61
C ALA A 11 -3.49 8.38 -6.57
N THR A 12 -3.20 7.48 -7.52
CA THR A 12 -2.36 7.79 -8.69
C THR A 12 -3.04 8.89 -9.53
N PRO A 13 -2.40 9.40 -10.61
CA PRO A 13 -3.04 10.36 -11.50
C PRO A 13 -4.45 9.97 -11.94
N SER A 14 -5.26 10.97 -12.31
CA SER A 14 -6.58 10.71 -12.85
C SER A 14 -6.46 9.81 -14.08
N PRO A 15 -7.39 8.86 -14.30
CA PRO A 15 -7.45 8.12 -15.56
C PRO A 15 -7.73 9.03 -16.78
N LEU A 16 -8.15 10.29 -16.54
CA LEU A 16 -8.34 11.31 -17.56
C LEU A 16 -7.13 12.25 -17.70
N ASP A 17 -6.01 11.99 -17.01
CA ASP A 17 -4.76 12.75 -17.20
C ASP A 17 -3.89 12.05 -18.24
N ASP A 18 -3.20 12.83 -19.08
CA ASP A 18 -2.12 12.30 -19.93
C ASP A 18 -0.83 12.26 -19.10
N VAL A 19 -0.46 11.06 -18.66
CA VAL A 19 0.73 10.87 -17.82
C VAL A 19 1.93 10.53 -18.69
N ASP A 20 2.89 11.45 -18.77
CA ASP A 20 4.19 11.18 -19.40
C ASP A 20 4.93 10.06 -18.64
N PRO A 21 5.42 8.99 -19.30
CA PRO A 21 6.16 7.93 -18.63
C PRO A 21 7.41 8.39 -17.88
N GLY A 22 8.13 9.39 -18.39
CA GLY A 22 9.28 9.98 -17.72
C GLY A 22 8.89 10.69 -16.43
N GLU A 23 7.78 11.43 -16.44
CA GLU A 23 7.22 12.06 -15.24
C GLU A 23 6.67 11.03 -14.24
N ALA A 24 5.93 10.03 -14.71
CA ALA A 24 5.48 8.91 -13.88
C ALA A 24 6.64 8.25 -13.14
N TRP A 25 7.78 8.08 -13.82
CA TRP A 25 9.00 7.59 -13.22
C TRP A 25 9.59 8.56 -12.19
N ARG A 26 9.78 9.82 -12.58
CA ARG A 26 10.43 10.83 -11.74
C ARG A 26 9.70 10.99 -10.42
N LEU A 27 8.36 11.02 -10.47
CA LEU A 27 7.49 11.23 -9.31
C LEU A 27 7.07 9.95 -8.59
N ASN A 28 7.32 8.76 -9.16
CA ASN A 28 6.75 7.49 -8.69
C ASN A 28 5.22 7.56 -8.60
N ALA A 29 4.59 8.01 -9.69
CA ALA A 29 3.16 8.35 -9.74
C ALA A 29 2.23 7.16 -9.43
N PHE A 30 2.72 5.92 -9.54
CA PHE A 30 2.00 4.70 -9.21
C PHE A 30 2.50 3.99 -7.93
N HIS A 31 3.31 4.66 -7.10
CA HIS A 31 3.64 4.19 -5.75
C HIS A 31 4.21 2.78 -5.67
N ASN A 32 5.27 2.54 -6.46
CA ASN A 32 5.99 1.27 -6.56
C ASN A 32 5.24 0.12 -7.23
N ASN A 33 3.95 0.29 -7.57
CA ASN A 33 3.12 -0.77 -8.13
C ASN A 33 2.05 -0.22 -9.10
N SER A 34 2.16 -0.49 -10.40
CA SER A 34 1.16 -0.01 -11.38
C SER A 34 -0.23 -0.56 -11.17
N GLY A 35 -0.41 -1.66 -10.44
CA GLY A 35 -1.75 -2.10 -10.02
C GLY A 35 -2.55 -1.04 -9.27
N ASN A 36 -1.90 -0.02 -8.69
CA ASN A 36 -2.57 1.08 -7.99
C ASN A 36 -3.43 1.97 -8.92
N VAL A 37 -3.22 1.94 -10.24
CA VAL A 37 -4.02 2.71 -11.21
C VAL A 37 -5.47 2.20 -11.31
N ALA A 38 -5.72 0.98 -10.82
CA ALA A 38 -7.06 0.39 -10.78
C ALA A 38 -7.98 1.08 -9.76
N PHE A 39 -7.44 1.65 -8.68
CA PHE A 39 -8.21 2.34 -7.64
C PHE A 39 -8.88 3.62 -8.16
N PRO A 40 -8.15 4.60 -8.71
CA PRO A 40 -8.78 5.81 -9.21
C PRO A 40 -9.72 5.53 -10.37
N PHE A 41 -9.50 4.49 -11.18
CA PHE A 41 -10.41 4.19 -12.28
C PHE A 41 -11.87 4.00 -11.83
N GLY A 42 -12.15 3.11 -10.88
CA GLY A 42 -13.51 2.93 -10.39
C GLY A 42 -14.06 4.13 -9.64
N LEU A 43 -13.22 4.78 -8.82
CA LEU A 43 -13.67 5.93 -8.03
C LEU A 43 -13.98 7.14 -8.92
N PHE A 44 -13.11 7.51 -9.86
CA PHE A 44 -13.40 8.58 -10.81
C PHE A 44 -14.61 8.27 -11.66
N ARG A 45 -14.71 7.03 -12.16
CA ARG A 45 -15.82 6.61 -13.00
C ARG A 45 -17.17 6.77 -12.31
N ASN A 46 -17.25 6.43 -11.03
CA ASN A 46 -18.52 6.34 -10.31
C ASN A 46 -18.79 7.47 -9.32
N LEU A 47 -17.81 8.31 -8.97
CA LEU A 47 -18.02 9.49 -8.12
C LEU A 47 -18.17 10.80 -8.92
N MET A 48 -17.76 10.80 -10.19
CA MET A 48 -17.95 11.96 -11.07
C MET A 48 -19.40 12.03 -11.54
N SER A 49 -20.02 13.19 -11.38
CA SER A 49 -21.35 13.50 -11.89
C SER A 49 -21.35 14.85 -12.62
N ASP A 50 -22.49 15.25 -13.20
CA ASP A 50 -22.60 16.58 -13.83
C ASP A 50 -22.45 17.73 -12.80
N THR A 51 -22.60 17.45 -11.50
CA THR A 51 -22.44 18.42 -10.41
C THR A 51 -21.27 18.11 -9.48
N THR A 52 -20.53 17.02 -9.71
CA THR A 52 -19.44 16.57 -8.84
C THR A 52 -18.17 16.32 -9.66
N ALA A 53 -17.16 17.14 -9.42
CA ALA A 53 -15.80 16.90 -9.90
C ALA A 53 -15.03 16.00 -8.93
N VAL A 54 -14.09 15.24 -9.47
CA VAL A 54 -13.22 14.34 -8.71
C VAL A 54 -11.79 14.67 -9.07
N ASP A 55 -10.96 14.89 -8.06
CA ASP A 55 -9.55 15.23 -8.20
C ASP A 55 -8.67 14.19 -7.50
N SER A 56 -7.45 14.01 -8.00
CA SER A 56 -6.43 13.13 -7.38
C SER A 56 -5.31 13.98 -6.78
N ASP A 57 -4.84 13.61 -5.59
CA ASP A 57 -3.65 14.21 -4.98
C ASP A 57 -2.31 13.63 -5.53
N TRP A 58 -2.39 12.77 -6.56
CA TRP A 58 -1.26 12.13 -7.25
C TRP A 58 -0.32 11.33 -6.31
N TYR A 59 -0.82 10.95 -5.13
CA TYR A 59 -0.04 10.40 -4.03
C TYR A 59 1.25 11.19 -3.76
N GLY A 60 1.35 12.46 -4.16
CA GLY A 60 2.62 13.16 -4.33
C GLY A 60 3.51 13.04 -3.09
N ALA A 61 4.82 13.24 -3.25
CA ALA A 61 5.84 13.14 -2.19
C ALA A 61 5.51 13.89 -0.86
N ARG A 62 4.43 14.69 -0.84
CA ARG A 62 3.83 15.33 0.31
C ARG A 62 2.28 15.23 0.27
N LEU A 63 1.66 15.10 1.44
CA LEU A 63 0.23 15.36 1.62
C LEU A 63 -0.10 16.83 1.25
N PRO A 64 -1.31 17.12 0.72
CA PRO A 64 -1.76 18.49 0.53
C PRO A 64 -1.85 19.24 1.87
N GLU A 65 -2.08 20.56 1.83
CA GLU A 65 -2.31 21.32 3.07
C GLU A 65 -3.75 21.09 3.57
N PRO A 66 -3.97 20.75 4.85
CA PRO A 66 -5.32 20.51 5.38
C PRO A 66 -6.29 21.67 5.20
N GLU A 67 -5.81 22.90 5.32
CA GLU A 67 -6.61 24.11 5.14
C GLU A 67 -7.19 24.20 3.72
N GLU A 68 -6.36 23.89 2.73
CA GLU A 68 -6.78 23.84 1.32
C GLU A 68 -7.82 22.74 1.10
N VAL A 69 -7.59 21.56 1.68
CA VAL A 69 -8.53 20.44 1.56
C VAL A 69 -9.89 20.77 2.17
N ASN A 70 -9.90 21.40 3.34
CA ASN A 70 -11.13 21.79 4.04
C ASN A 70 -11.92 22.89 3.31
N GLU A 71 -11.24 23.76 2.56
CA GLU A 71 -11.86 24.87 1.83
C GLU A 71 -12.43 24.42 0.48
N GLN A 72 -11.72 23.52 -0.23
CA GLN A 72 -12.01 23.22 -1.63
C GLN A 72 -12.83 21.96 -1.86
N TYR A 73 -12.87 21.02 -0.92
CA TYR A 73 -13.46 19.70 -1.13
C TYR A 73 -14.58 19.39 -0.15
N ASP A 74 -15.56 18.63 -0.62
CA ASP A 74 -16.68 18.14 0.18
C ASP A 74 -16.36 16.82 0.88
N ALA A 75 -15.40 16.04 0.37
CA ALA A 75 -14.94 14.79 0.98
C ALA A 75 -13.52 14.42 0.54
N TYR A 76 -12.83 13.63 1.36
CA TYR A 76 -11.55 13.01 1.03
C TYR A 76 -11.63 11.48 1.09
N ILE A 77 -11.41 10.83 -0.05
CA ILE A 77 -11.52 9.38 -0.19
C ILE A 77 -10.14 8.73 -0.21
N LEU A 78 -9.98 7.68 0.59
CA LEU A 78 -8.73 6.96 0.80
C LEU A 78 -8.87 5.51 0.34
N PRO A 79 -8.61 5.20 -0.95
CA PRO A 79 -8.39 3.83 -1.37
C PRO A 79 -7.04 3.35 -0.84
N MET A 80 -7.07 2.34 0.03
CA MET A 80 -5.87 1.80 0.66
C MET A 80 -5.68 0.33 0.24
N ALA A 81 -4.51 -0.22 0.55
CA ALA A 81 -4.11 -1.54 0.08
C ALA A 81 -3.84 -2.50 1.24
N ASN A 82 -2.66 -2.42 1.86
CA ASN A 82 -2.20 -3.38 2.86
C ASN A 82 -1.45 -2.67 4.00
N ASP A 83 -2.06 -1.57 4.43
CA ASP A 83 -1.48 -0.50 5.22
C ASP A 83 -1.48 -0.82 6.72
N PHE A 84 -2.24 -1.83 7.18
CA PHE A 84 -2.05 -2.40 8.51
C PHE A 84 -0.82 -3.32 8.53
N GLY A 85 0.36 -2.72 8.74
CA GLY A 85 1.62 -3.43 8.87
C GLY A 85 2.76 -2.54 9.32
N GLY A 86 3.81 -3.15 9.91
CA GLY A 86 4.96 -2.40 10.46
C GLY A 86 5.68 -1.53 9.42
N HIS A 87 5.67 -1.93 8.15
CA HIS A 87 6.27 -1.19 7.04
C HIS A 87 5.58 0.15 6.76
N PHE A 88 4.30 0.31 7.11
CA PHE A 88 3.49 1.49 6.82
C PHE A 88 3.27 2.40 8.04
N LYS A 89 3.76 2.01 9.23
CA LYS A 89 3.57 2.72 10.50
C LYS A 89 3.89 4.23 10.41
N GLY A 90 4.98 4.61 9.73
CA GLY A 90 5.39 6.00 9.59
C GLY A 90 4.43 6.83 8.73
N GLU A 91 4.01 6.28 7.60
CA GLU A 91 3.02 6.88 6.69
C GLU A 91 1.66 7.00 7.38
N MET A 92 1.19 5.93 8.01
CA MET A 92 -0.05 5.91 8.79
C MET A 92 -0.05 7.00 9.86
N THR A 93 1.04 7.14 10.64
CA THR A 93 1.14 8.20 11.65
C THR A 93 1.05 9.60 11.02
N ARG A 94 1.62 9.80 9.82
CA ARG A 94 1.54 11.08 9.11
C ARG A 94 0.11 11.34 8.62
N MET A 95 -0.53 10.34 8.04
CA MET A 95 -1.92 10.41 7.59
C MET A 95 -2.89 10.67 8.75
N THR A 96 -2.74 9.98 9.89
CA THR A 96 -3.57 10.22 11.09
C THR A 96 -3.53 11.69 11.51
N ARG A 97 -2.34 12.29 11.63
CA ARG A 97 -2.21 13.73 11.99
C ARG A 97 -2.82 14.66 10.97
N PHE A 98 -2.82 14.27 9.71
CA PHE A 98 -3.45 15.03 8.64
C PHE A 98 -4.98 14.96 8.73
N ILE A 99 -5.53 13.75 8.89
CA ILE A 99 -6.98 13.50 9.05
C ILE A 99 -7.54 14.23 10.26
N GLU A 100 -6.83 14.25 11.39
CA GLU A 100 -7.22 14.98 12.61
C GLU A 100 -7.40 16.49 12.36
N ARG A 101 -6.75 17.07 11.35
CA ARG A 101 -6.85 18.49 10.96
C ARG A 101 -7.94 18.78 9.93
N LEU A 102 -8.52 17.75 9.31
CA LEU A 102 -9.59 17.97 8.36
C LEU A 102 -10.90 18.34 9.08
N THR A 103 -11.85 18.97 8.39
CA THR A 103 -13.19 19.30 8.88
C THR A 103 -14.28 18.66 8.04
N ILE A 104 -13.89 18.03 6.93
CA ILE A 104 -14.74 17.36 5.97
C ILE A 104 -14.76 15.84 6.22
N PRO A 105 -15.75 15.10 5.67
CA PRO A 105 -15.74 13.65 5.66
C PRO A 105 -14.44 13.05 5.10
N VAL A 106 -13.97 11.98 5.73
CA VAL A 106 -12.81 11.19 5.29
C VAL A 106 -13.18 9.73 5.30
N VAL A 107 -13.22 9.10 4.13
CA VAL A 107 -13.73 7.72 3.99
C VAL A 107 -12.64 6.80 3.44
N VAL A 108 -12.34 5.74 4.19
CA VAL A 108 -11.42 4.68 3.75
C VAL A 108 -12.20 3.62 2.99
N VAL A 109 -11.98 3.55 1.69
CA VAL A 109 -12.67 2.65 0.75
C VAL A 109 -11.82 1.41 0.52
N GLY A 110 -11.69 0.58 1.56
CA GLY A 110 -10.90 -0.64 1.51
C GLY A 110 -9.49 -0.40 2.06
N ILE A 111 -9.21 -1.02 3.20
CA ILE A 111 -7.87 -1.17 3.78
C ILE A 111 -7.67 -2.63 4.16
N GLY A 112 -6.47 -3.16 3.92
CA GLY A 112 -6.09 -4.52 4.28
C GLY A 112 -4.88 -4.56 5.21
N GLY A 113 -4.61 -5.73 5.76
CA GLY A 113 -3.42 -5.98 6.57
C GLY A 113 -2.34 -6.82 5.89
N ALA A 114 -1.10 -6.65 6.36
CA ALA A 114 0.04 -7.46 5.96
C ALA A 114 0.45 -8.36 7.13
N PHE A 115 -0.24 -9.49 7.26
CA PHE A 115 -0.09 -10.44 8.37
C PHE A 115 0.46 -11.80 7.93
N ALA A 116 0.84 -12.64 8.89
CA ALA A 116 0.96 -14.07 8.62
C ALA A 116 -0.42 -14.64 8.27
N LEU A 117 -0.47 -15.72 7.48
CA LEU A 117 -1.73 -16.31 7.02
C LEU A 117 -2.56 -16.88 8.19
N ASP A 118 -1.87 -17.44 9.18
CA ASP A 118 -2.41 -18.11 10.37
C ASP A 118 -2.35 -17.24 11.63
N ASP A 119 -2.19 -15.92 11.48
CA ASP A 119 -2.12 -14.99 12.61
C ASP A 119 -3.44 -15.00 13.41
N THR A 120 -3.37 -15.36 14.69
CA THR A 120 -4.54 -15.40 15.58
C THR A 120 -4.85 -14.05 16.21
N PHE A 121 -3.95 -13.06 16.08
CA PHE A 121 -4.07 -11.73 16.69
C PHE A 121 -4.12 -11.70 18.23
N ASP A 122 -3.76 -12.79 18.92
CA ASP A 122 -3.73 -12.85 20.39
C ASP A 122 -2.57 -12.06 21.01
N SER A 123 -1.55 -11.75 20.22
CA SER A 123 -0.35 -11.03 20.64
C SER A 123 -0.30 -9.62 20.06
N PRO A 124 0.05 -8.60 20.88
CA PRO A 124 0.11 -7.22 20.41
C PRO A 124 1.20 -7.06 19.35
N LYS A 125 0.89 -6.29 18.30
CA LYS A 125 1.83 -5.95 17.23
C LYS A 125 2.47 -4.58 17.48
N PRO A 126 3.70 -4.32 17.01
CA PRO A 126 4.42 -3.06 17.25
C PRO A 126 3.76 -1.78 16.68
N PHE A 127 2.70 -1.94 15.88
CA PHE A 127 1.98 -0.85 15.22
C PHE A 127 0.52 -0.72 15.69
N ASP A 128 0.05 -1.53 16.64
CA ASP A 128 -1.36 -1.54 17.06
C ASP A 128 -1.84 -0.19 17.58
N SER A 129 -1.04 0.52 18.37
CA SER A 129 -1.41 1.85 18.86
C SER A 129 -1.54 2.89 17.74
N VAL A 130 -0.78 2.74 16.66
CA VAL A 130 -0.86 3.61 15.48
C VAL A 130 -2.08 3.23 14.64
N ALA A 131 -2.32 1.93 14.42
CA ALA A 131 -3.49 1.43 13.72
C ALA A 131 -4.79 1.86 14.42
N LYS A 132 -4.87 1.69 15.74
CA LYS A 132 -6.02 2.09 16.55
C LYS A 132 -6.31 3.58 16.42
N ARG A 133 -5.29 4.43 16.60
CA ARG A 133 -5.46 5.89 16.47
C ARG A 133 -5.86 6.30 15.06
N PHE A 134 -5.32 5.63 14.03
CA PHE A 134 -5.73 5.86 12.64
C PHE A 134 -7.21 5.54 12.42
N VAL A 135 -7.67 4.38 12.88
CA VAL A 135 -9.08 3.97 12.80
C VAL A 135 -9.98 4.96 13.55
N GLU A 136 -9.61 5.34 14.77
CA GLU A 136 -10.35 6.35 15.56
C GLU A 136 -10.45 7.69 14.81
N ALA A 137 -9.34 8.20 14.27
CA ALA A 137 -9.34 9.46 13.52
C ALA A 137 -10.19 9.42 12.24
N VAL A 138 -10.25 8.27 11.56
CA VAL A 138 -11.13 8.08 10.39
C VAL A 138 -12.60 8.01 10.82
N LEU A 139 -12.92 7.31 11.91
CA LEU A 139 -14.29 7.19 12.43
C LEU A 139 -14.85 8.49 13.02
N GLU A 140 -14.00 9.44 13.40
CA GLU A 140 -14.44 10.80 13.70
C GLU A 140 -14.96 11.55 12.45
N ARG A 141 -14.68 11.03 11.24
CA ARG A 141 -14.97 11.65 9.94
C ARG A 141 -15.82 10.78 9.00
N SER A 142 -16.21 9.58 9.43
CA SER A 142 -16.94 8.61 8.64
C SER A 142 -17.85 7.75 9.52
N SER A 143 -18.88 7.17 8.93
CA SER A 143 -19.77 6.23 9.64
C SER A 143 -19.06 4.89 9.87
N LEU A 144 -18.34 4.41 8.85
CA LEU A 144 -17.68 3.10 8.83
C LEU A 144 -16.39 3.14 8.01
N ILE A 145 -15.47 2.22 8.34
CA ILE A 145 -14.29 1.92 7.53
C ILE A 145 -14.53 0.70 6.64
N GLY A 146 -14.20 0.78 5.35
CA GLY A 146 -14.24 -0.35 4.44
C GLY A 146 -12.96 -1.19 4.56
N LEU A 147 -13.09 -2.50 4.75
CA LEU A 147 -11.96 -3.45 4.79
C LEU A 147 -11.92 -4.32 3.55
N ARG A 148 -10.72 -4.78 3.20
CA ARG A 148 -10.52 -5.64 2.03
C ARG A 148 -10.83 -7.12 2.25
N GLY A 149 -10.97 -7.56 3.50
CA GLY A 149 -11.41 -8.92 3.83
C GLY A 149 -11.45 -9.22 5.33
N GLU A 150 -11.77 -10.48 5.63
CA GLU A 150 -12.09 -10.97 6.97
C GLU A 150 -10.86 -11.11 7.88
N ILE A 151 -9.66 -11.37 7.34
CA ILE A 151 -8.43 -11.42 8.14
C ILE A 151 -8.17 -10.05 8.76
N THR A 152 -8.38 -8.98 7.97
CA THR A 152 -8.28 -7.59 8.41
C THR A 152 -9.40 -7.25 9.39
N GLY A 153 -10.61 -7.80 9.20
CA GLY A 153 -11.72 -7.70 10.17
C GLY A 153 -11.33 -8.24 11.54
N ARG A 154 -10.84 -9.48 11.60
CA ARG A 154 -10.36 -10.12 12.85
C ARG A 154 -9.27 -9.32 13.55
N TYR A 155 -8.37 -8.69 12.79
CA TYR A 155 -7.37 -7.77 13.35
C TYR A 155 -8.02 -6.54 14.01
N LEU A 156 -9.01 -5.92 13.39
CA LEU A 156 -9.68 -4.77 14.00
C LEU A 156 -10.51 -5.16 15.23
N GLU A 157 -11.13 -6.34 15.22
CA GLU A 157 -11.80 -6.89 16.40
C GLU A 157 -10.83 -7.08 17.58
N SER A 158 -9.61 -7.57 17.32
CA SER A 158 -8.58 -7.72 18.35
C SER A 158 -8.13 -6.38 18.96
N LEU A 159 -8.34 -5.26 18.25
CA LEU A 159 -8.10 -3.90 18.75
C LEU A 159 -9.31 -3.27 19.49
N GLY A 160 -10.44 -3.98 19.52
CA GLY A 160 -11.68 -3.57 20.18
C GLY A 160 -12.69 -2.88 19.26
N PHE A 161 -12.53 -2.95 17.94
CA PHE A 161 -13.54 -2.52 16.98
C PHE A 161 -14.54 -3.65 16.69
N THR A 162 -15.61 -3.36 15.95
CA THR A 162 -16.72 -4.31 15.75
C THR A 162 -17.29 -4.10 14.36
N GLU A 163 -17.59 -5.19 13.66
CA GLU A 163 -18.22 -5.14 12.34
C GLU A 163 -19.60 -4.48 12.41
N ASP A 164 -19.99 -3.78 11.34
CA ASP A 164 -21.21 -3.00 11.16
C ASP A 164 -21.42 -1.84 12.16
N ARG A 165 -20.50 -1.65 13.10
CA ARG A 165 -20.44 -0.46 13.97
C ARG A 165 -19.25 0.43 13.65
N HIS A 166 -18.09 -0.17 13.37
CA HIS A 166 -16.84 0.55 13.13
C HIS A 166 -16.26 0.22 11.75
N PHE A 167 -16.51 -0.97 11.22
CA PHE A 167 -16.01 -1.35 9.90
C PHE A 167 -16.98 -2.28 9.19
N ARG A 168 -16.80 -2.41 7.87
CA ARG A 168 -17.45 -3.43 7.05
C ARG A 168 -16.44 -4.04 6.12
N VAL A 169 -16.45 -5.37 5.99
CA VAL A 169 -15.69 -6.04 4.92
C VAL A 169 -16.38 -5.79 3.58
N ILE A 170 -15.69 -5.13 2.65
CA ILE A 170 -16.22 -4.75 1.33
C ILE A 170 -15.41 -5.34 0.17
N GLY A 171 -14.32 -6.05 0.45
CA GLY A 171 -13.42 -6.56 -0.57
C GLY A 171 -12.51 -5.50 -1.18
N ASP A 172 -11.80 -5.90 -2.24
CA ASP A 172 -11.12 -4.97 -3.13
C ASP A 172 -12.11 -4.07 -3.91
N PRO A 173 -12.11 -2.75 -3.70
CA PRO A 173 -13.00 -1.85 -4.43
C PRO A 173 -12.75 -1.84 -5.94
N THR A 174 -11.54 -2.23 -6.39
CA THR A 174 -11.21 -2.25 -7.80
C THR A 174 -12.01 -3.29 -8.57
N LEU A 175 -12.56 -4.31 -7.91
CA LEU A 175 -13.45 -5.29 -8.52
C LEU A 175 -14.84 -4.73 -8.83
N TYR A 176 -15.19 -3.52 -8.40
CA TYR A 176 -16.50 -2.93 -8.67
C TYR A 176 -16.47 -1.81 -9.72
N ASN A 177 -15.29 -1.54 -10.30
CA ASN A 177 -15.06 -0.42 -11.22
C ASN A 177 -16.09 -0.32 -12.36
N LEU A 178 -16.49 -1.47 -12.92
CA LEU A 178 -17.40 -1.58 -14.06
C LEU A 178 -18.87 -1.82 -13.68
N GLY A 179 -19.19 -1.85 -12.38
CA GLY A 179 -20.56 -1.98 -11.89
C GLY A 179 -20.91 -3.37 -11.34
N ARG A 180 -22.21 -3.61 -11.25
CA ARG A 180 -22.82 -4.76 -10.56
C ARG A 180 -22.67 -6.09 -11.30
N GLU A 181 -22.47 -6.05 -12.60
CA GLU A 181 -22.40 -7.23 -13.45
C GLU A 181 -20.94 -7.57 -13.76
N LEU A 182 -20.62 -8.86 -13.72
CA LEU A 182 -19.33 -9.40 -14.12
C LEU A 182 -19.59 -10.56 -15.08
N SER A 183 -18.93 -10.55 -16.23
CA SER A 183 -19.03 -11.61 -17.22
C SER A 183 -17.64 -11.98 -17.73
N ILE A 184 -17.29 -13.24 -17.52
CA ILE A 184 -16.03 -13.87 -17.87
C ILE A 184 -16.32 -14.74 -19.10
N ARG A 185 -15.43 -14.71 -20.08
CA ARG A 185 -15.57 -15.55 -21.28
C ARG A 185 -15.35 -17.02 -20.92
N PRO A 186 -16.03 -17.95 -21.59
CA PRO A 186 -15.73 -19.37 -21.45
C PRO A 186 -14.25 -19.64 -21.71
N PHE A 187 -13.62 -20.43 -20.83
CA PHE A 187 -12.25 -20.87 -21.00
C PHE A 187 -12.19 -22.25 -21.64
N GLU A 188 -11.35 -22.40 -22.66
CA GLU A 188 -11.00 -23.69 -23.25
C GLU A 188 -9.48 -23.76 -23.42
N TYR A 189 -8.86 -24.82 -22.87
CA TYR A 189 -7.44 -25.01 -23.01
C TYR A 189 -7.06 -25.33 -24.46
N ARG A 190 -6.05 -24.62 -24.98
CA ARG A 190 -5.43 -24.90 -26.27
C ARG A 190 -3.90 -24.77 -26.19
N PRO A 191 -3.12 -25.42 -27.07
CA PRO A 191 -1.67 -25.28 -27.08
C PRO A 191 -1.15 -23.90 -27.50
N ASP A 192 -2.00 -23.07 -28.12
CA ASP A 192 -1.66 -21.76 -28.70
C ASP A 192 -2.28 -20.57 -27.95
N LEU A 193 -2.61 -20.75 -26.67
CA LEU A 193 -3.19 -19.69 -25.84
C LEU A 193 -2.29 -18.44 -25.79
N LYS A 194 -2.92 -17.27 -25.92
CA LYS A 194 -2.30 -15.99 -25.58
C LYS A 194 -2.42 -15.76 -24.08
N ILE A 195 -1.28 -15.76 -23.38
CA ILE A 195 -1.25 -15.70 -21.91
C ILE A 195 -0.69 -14.37 -21.43
N ALA A 196 -1.45 -13.66 -20.58
CA ALA A 196 -0.94 -12.53 -19.82
C ALA A 196 -0.45 -13.01 -18.46
N TYR A 197 0.86 -13.08 -18.24
CA TYR A 197 1.40 -13.54 -16.97
C TYR A 197 2.05 -12.43 -16.16
N ASN A 198 1.93 -12.49 -14.83
CA ASN A 198 2.41 -11.45 -13.93
C ASN A 198 3.12 -12.03 -12.70
N MET A 199 4.11 -11.29 -12.19
CA MET A 199 5.02 -11.77 -11.16
C MET A 199 5.25 -10.73 -10.08
N THR A 200 5.47 -11.21 -8.85
CA THR A 200 6.02 -10.44 -7.75
C THR A 200 7.30 -11.12 -7.25
N PRO A 201 8.37 -10.37 -6.99
CA PRO A 201 9.64 -10.96 -6.56
C PRO A 201 9.55 -11.69 -5.21
N LYS A 202 8.46 -11.46 -4.45
CA LYS A 202 8.24 -12.07 -3.12
C LYS A 202 7.46 -13.39 -3.16
N ALA A 203 6.99 -13.83 -4.34
CA ALA A 203 6.27 -15.08 -4.43
C ALA A 203 7.21 -16.29 -4.25
N PRO A 204 6.67 -17.45 -3.85
CA PRO A 204 7.40 -18.72 -3.81
C PRO A 204 8.13 -19.00 -5.13
N GLN A 205 9.33 -19.57 -5.03
CA GLN A 205 10.20 -19.82 -6.19
C GLN A 205 9.60 -20.84 -7.15
N GLU A 206 8.75 -21.71 -6.64
CA GLU A 206 8.09 -22.76 -7.39
C GLU A 206 7.16 -22.18 -8.46
N ALA A 207 6.26 -21.28 -8.05
CA ALA A 207 5.42 -20.52 -8.98
C ALA A 207 6.24 -19.61 -9.91
N LEU A 208 7.29 -18.95 -9.40
CA LEU A 208 8.11 -18.08 -10.25
C LEU A 208 8.81 -18.88 -11.36
N ALA A 209 9.38 -20.05 -11.03
CA ALA A 209 9.99 -20.96 -11.99
C ALA A 209 8.98 -21.41 -13.06
N PHE A 210 7.79 -21.85 -12.65
CA PHE A 210 6.71 -22.20 -13.59
C PHE A 210 6.37 -21.02 -14.53
N LEU A 211 6.12 -19.83 -13.98
CA LEU A 211 5.74 -18.64 -14.76
C LEU A 211 6.83 -18.23 -15.75
N THR A 212 8.12 -18.32 -15.38
CA THR A 212 9.22 -17.98 -16.31
C THR A 212 9.37 -18.92 -17.49
N LYS A 213 8.88 -20.16 -17.38
CA LYS A 213 8.92 -21.16 -18.45
C LYS A 213 7.72 -21.08 -19.39
N LEU A 214 6.65 -20.36 -19.04
CA LEU A 214 5.47 -20.22 -19.91
C LEU A 214 5.80 -19.83 -21.36
N PRO A 215 6.71 -18.87 -21.63
CA PRO A 215 7.08 -18.51 -23.00
C PRO A 215 7.75 -19.64 -23.82
N GLU A 216 8.26 -20.69 -23.17
CA GLU A 216 8.84 -21.85 -23.86
C GLU A 216 7.75 -22.71 -24.53
N SER A 217 6.55 -22.76 -23.92
CA SER A 217 5.40 -23.52 -24.43
C SER A 217 4.39 -22.63 -25.18
N PHE A 218 4.32 -21.35 -24.84
CA PHE A 218 3.37 -20.38 -25.38
C PHE A 218 4.13 -19.15 -25.90
N PRO A 219 4.51 -19.11 -27.19
CA PRO A 219 5.31 -18.03 -27.75
C PRO A 219 4.70 -16.63 -27.58
N ASP A 220 3.36 -16.53 -27.52
CA ASP A 220 2.62 -15.27 -27.30
C ASP A 220 2.41 -14.92 -25.83
N ALA A 221 2.99 -15.70 -24.89
CA ALA A 221 2.95 -15.36 -23.47
C ALA A 221 3.65 -14.01 -23.22
N THR A 222 2.89 -13.05 -22.71
CA THR A 222 3.31 -11.68 -22.49
C THR A 222 3.42 -11.40 -20.99
N TYR A 223 4.61 -10.94 -20.57
CA TYR A 223 4.83 -10.54 -19.19
C TYR A 223 4.20 -9.17 -18.92
N ILE A 224 3.38 -9.07 -17.87
CA ILE A 224 2.77 -7.82 -17.41
C ILE A 224 3.44 -7.38 -16.09
N PRO A 225 4.60 -6.71 -16.15
CA PRO A 225 5.26 -6.18 -14.96
C PRO A 225 4.40 -5.12 -14.27
N GLN A 226 4.54 -5.06 -12.95
CA GLN A 226 3.91 -4.02 -12.13
C GLN A 226 4.88 -3.30 -11.21
N ASP A 227 6.08 -3.84 -11.00
CA ASP A 227 7.07 -3.25 -10.10
C ASP A 227 7.70 -2.00 -10.72
N PHE A 228 7.91 -0.98 -9.89
CA PHE A 228 8.49 0.29 -10.32
C PHE A 228 9.91 0.21 -10.86
N GLY A 229 10.74 -0.73 -10.39
CA GLY A 229 12.04 -0.89 -11.04
C GLY A 229 12.01 -1.76 -12.29
N ASP A 230 10.97 -2.60 -12.47
CA ASP A 230 10.76 -3.23 -13.78
C ASP A 230 10.35 -2.17 -14.81
N PHE A 231 9.53 -1.20 -14.40
CA PHE A 231 9.21 -0.03 -15.23
C PHE A 231 10.46 0.76 -15.64
N SER A 232 11.37 1.10 -14.73
CA SER A 232 12.56 1.89 -15.09
C SER A 232 13.46 1.15 -16.10
N LYS A 233 13.62 -0.16 -15.89
CA LYS A 233 14.38 -1.07 -16.77
C LYS A 233 13.70 -1.21 -18.13
N LEU A 234 12.39 -1.38 -18.16
CA LEU A 234 11.59 -1.45 -19.37
C LEU A 234 11.68 -0.15 -20.17
N TYR A 235 11.43 0.99 -19.53
CA TYR A 235 11.32 2.27 -20.20
C TYR A 235 12.66 2.73 -20.78
N SER A 236 13.75 2.60 -20.02
CA SER A 236 15.04 3.23 -20.36
C SER A 236 16.26 2.30 -20.27
N GLY A 237 16.09 1.04 -19.87
CA GLY A 237 17.21 0.13 -19.57
C GLY A 237 17.95 0.44 -18.26
N MET A 238 17.52 1.46 -17.51
CA MET A 238 18.19 1.93 -16.29
C MET A 238 17.61 1.31 -15.03
N VAL A 239 18.42 1.31 -13.96
CA VAL A 239 18.00 0.92 -12.62
C VAL A 239 17.64 2.16 -11.81
N ASP A 240 16.46 2.14 -11.19
CA ASP A 240 16.06 3.17 -10.22
C ASP A 240 16.59 2.83 -8.82
N VAL A 241 17.42 3.72 -8.26
CA VAL A 241 18.08 3.55 -6.95
C VAL A 241 17.15 3.64 -5.73
N THR A 242 15.92 4.15 -5.92
CA THR A 242 14.89 4.21 -4.87
C THR A 242 13.98 2.99 -4.87
N ALA A 243 14.00 2.21 -5.95
CA ALA A 243 13.21 1.00 -6.06
C ALA A 243 13.82 -0.13 -5.21
N ASN A 244 13.00 -1.10 -4.78
CA ASN A 244 13.47 -2.18 -3.91
C ASN A 244 14.49 -3.09 -4.64
N PRO A 245 15.75 -3.18 -4.17
CA PRO A 245 16.79 -3.96 -4.86
C PRO A 245 16.57 -5.47 -4.78
N PHE A 246 15.70 -5.96 -3.88
CA PHE A 246 15.46 -7.39 -3.70
C PHE A 246 15.09 -8.09 -5.02
N ARG A 247 14.26 -7.49 -5.88
CA ARG A 247 13.88 -8.11 -7.16
C ARG A 247 15.08 -8.38 -8.07
N ASP A 248 16.13 -7.56 -7.96
CA ASP A 248 17.30 -7.61 -8.84
C ASP A 248 18.27 -8.73 -8.43
N THR A 249 17.97 -9.42 -7.32
CA THR A 249 18.72 -10.59 -6.81
C THR A 249 17.89 -11.87 -6.76
N VAL A 250 16.64 -11.84 -7.24
CA VAL A 250 15.70 -12.97 -7.15
C VAL A 250 15.87 -13.89 -8.36
N ASP A 251 16.04 -15.18 -8.09
CA ASP A 251 16.03 -16.23 -9.11
C ASP A 251 14.63 -16.37 -9.73
N ASN A 252 14.56 -16.88 -10.97
CA ASN A 252 13.31 -17.07 -11.71
C ASN A 252 12.47 -15.78 -11.81
N TYR A 253 13.12 -14.63 -11.94
CA TYR A 253 12.45 -13.34 -12.14
C TYR A 253 13.09 -12.58 -13.31
N PRO A 254 12.30 -11.88 -14.15
CA PRO A 254 12.84 -11.09 -15.27
C PRO A 254 13.51 -9.81 -14.74
N ASN A 255 14.69 -9.93 -14.14
CA ASN A 255 15.44 -8.79 -13.58
C ASN A 255 16.57 -8.26 -14.48
N SER A 256 16.86 -8.93 -15.60
CA SER A 256 17.89 -8.53 -16.56
C SER A 256 17.29 -8.28 -17.96
N LEU A 257 17.86 -7.32 -18.70
CA LEU A 257 17.48 -7.06 -20.10
C LEU A 257 17.77 -8.27 -21.02
N ALA A 258 18.60 -9.21 -20.58
CA ALA A 258 18.86 -10.46 -21.30
C ALA A 258 17.78 -11.53 -21.08
N HIS A 259 16.91 -11.37 -20.07
CA HIS A 259 15.85 -12.35 -19.78
C HIS A 259 14.76 -12.31 -20.86
N THR A 260 14.10 -13.45 -21.07
CA THR A 260 13.20 -13.70 -22.21
C THR A 260 12.21 -12.58 -22.49
N PRO A 261 11.47 -12.02 -21.51
CA PRO A 261 10.51 -10.95 -21.79
C PRO A 261 11.19 -9.75 -22.44
N PHE A 262 12.25 -9.22 -21.83
CA PHE A 262 13.00 -8.06 -22.35
C PHE A 262 13.63 -8.35 -23.70
N ARG A 263 14.26 -9.51 -23.86
CA ARG A 263 14.94 -9.87 -25.11
C ARG A 263 13.98 -10.05 -26.30
N THR A 264 12.80 -10.61 -26.07
CA THR A 264 11.80 -10.87 -27.11
C THR A 264 10.89 -9.68 -27.39
N GLY A 265 10.75 -8.77 -26.42
CA GLY A 265 9.77 -7.69 -26.48
C GLY A 265 8.36 -8.09 -26.02
N ASN A 266 8.15 -9.35 -25.62
CA ASN A 266 6.86 -9.86 -25.12
C ASN A 266 6.62 -9.44 -23.67
N LEU A 267 6.56 -8.12 -23.46
CA LEU A 267 6.19 -7.54 -22.19
C LEU A 267 5.48 -6.19 -22.38
N ARG A 268 4.53 -5.88 -21.50
CA ARG A 268 3.70 -4.67 -21.59
C ARG A 268 3.50 -4.07 -20.22
N PHE A 269 3.68 -2.76 -20.09
CA PHE A 269 3.44 -2.02 -18.85
C PHE A 269 2.40 -0.92 -19.08
N TYR A 270 1.48 -0.76 -18.14
CA TYR A 270 0.39 0.21 -18.25
C TYR A 270 0.49 1.26 -17.15
N LEU A 271 0.19 2.51 -17.52
CA LEU A 271 0.09 3.64 -16.59
C LEU A 271 -1.37 4.02 -16.27
N ASP A 272 -2.33 3.37 -16.91
CA ASP A 272 -3.76 3.59 -16.70
C ASP A 272 -4.54 2.26 -16.78
N ALA A 273 -5.65 2.18 -16.04
CA ALA A 273 -6.49 0.98 -16.02
C ALA A 273 -7.31 0.78 -17.30
N PRO A 274 -7.90 1.82 -17.94
CA PRO A 274 -8.68 1.62 -19.17
C PRO A 274 -7.91 0.92 -20.29
N SER A 275 -6.68 1.36 -20.57
CA SER A 275 -5.84 0.76 -21.61
C SER A 275 -5.42 -0.66 -21.23
N TRP A 276 -5.11 -0.88 -19.96
CA TRP A 276 -4.82 -2.22 -19.45
C TRP A 276 -6.01 -3.17 -19.63
N ILE A 277 -7.20 -2.80 -19.15
CA ILE A 277 -8.43 -3.60 -19.28
C ILE A 277 -8.73 -3.86 -20.76
N SER A 278 -8.62 -2.84 -21.62
CA SER A 278 -8.87 -2.98 -23.05
C SER A 278 -7.95 -4.03 -23.68
N ASP A 279 -6.65 -3.98 -23.38
CA ASP A 279 -5.66 -4.90 -23.95
C ASP A 279 -5.80 -6.32 -23.38
N MET A 280 -6.29 -6.48 -22.15
CA MET A 280 -6.53 -7.81 -21.55
C MET A 280 -7.61 -8.62 -22.28
N ARG A 281 -8.47 -7.99 -23.07
CA ARG A 281 -9.49 -8.68 -23.90
C ARG A 281 -8.86 -9.56 -24.99
N GLU A 282 -7.64 -9.26 -25.41
CA GLU A 282 -6.93 -10.00 -26.47
C GLU A 282 -6.26 -11.28 -25.97
N PHE A 283 -6.20 -11.49 -24.65
CA PHE A 283 -5.60 -12.67 -24.04
C PHE A 283 -6.67 -13.73 -23.76
N ASP A 284 -6.29 -15.01 -23.83
CA ASP A 284 -7.16 -16.15 -23.52
C ASP A 284 -7.15 -16.49 -22.02
N LEU A 285 -6.05 -16.16 -21.33
CA LEU A 285 -5.86 -16.44 -19.91
C LEU A 285 -4.94 -15.40 -19.28
N SER A 286 -5.24 -14.97 -18.05
CA SER A 286 -4.26 -14.35 -17.17
C SER A 286 -3.87 -15.25 -16.01
N ILE A 287 -2.59 -15.30 -15.67
CA ILE A 287 -2.09 -16.11 -14.56
C ILE A 287 -0.94 -15.42 -13.84
N GLY A 288 -0.96 -15.42 -12.51
CA GLY A 288 0.19 -14.89 -11.79
C GLY A 288 -0.06 -14.55 -10.34
N THR A 289 0.93 -13.87 -9.77
CA THR A 289 1.06 -13.62 -8.32
C THR A 289 0.70 -12.18 -7.93
N ARG A 290 0.13 -11.38 -8.83
CA ARG A 290 -0.31 -10.00 -8.54
C ARG A 290 -1.82 -9.91 -8.62
N ILE A 291 -2.46 -9.44 -7.55
CA ILE A 291 -3.94 -9.34 -7.51
C ILE A 291 -4.52 -8.51 -8.65
N HIS A 292 -4.06 -7.26 -8.85
CA HIS A 292 -4.54 -6.41 -9.93
C HIS A 292 -4.08 -6.90 -11.31
N GLY A 293 -3.05 -7.73 -11.35
CA GLY A 293 -2.64 -8.44 -12.56
C GLY A 293 -3.66 -9.47 -13.04
N ASN A 294 -4.56 -9.91 -12.16
CA ASN A 294 -5.61 -10.88 -12.45
C ASN A 294 -7.02 -10.25 -12.35
N ILE A 295 -7.25 -9.24 -11.49
CA ILE A 295 -8.53 -8.51 -11.40
C ILE A 295 -8.82 -7.73 -12.69
N LEU A 296 -7.85 -7.00 -13.24
CA LEU A 296 -8.09 -6.21 -14.45
C LEU A 296 -8.39 -7.08 -15.69
N PRO A 297 -7.72 -8.24 -15.90
CA PRO A 297 -8.18 -9.20 -16.88
C PRO A 297 -9.56 -9.79 -16.58
N THR A 298 -9.90 -10.10 -15.31
CA THR A 298 -11.26 -10.54 -14.95
C THR A 298 -12.31 -9.52 -15.37
N HIS A 299 -12.05 -8.21 -15.18
CA HIS A 299 -12.90 -7.12 -15.69
C HIS A 299 -13.02 -7.07 -17.20
N ALA A 300 -11.96 -7.43 -17.90
CA ALA A 300 -11.96 -7.52 -19.36
C ALA A 300 -12.78 -8.73 -19.87
N GLY A 301 -13.28 -9.58 -18.98
CA GLY A 301 -13.90 -10.86 -19.31
C GLY A 301 -12.89 -11.94 -19.65
N THR A 302 -11.63 -11.77 -19.26
CA THR A 302 -10.56 -12.75 -19.48
C THR A 302 -10.46 -13.68 -18.28
N PRO A 303 -10.52 -15.01 -18.48
CA PRO A 303 -10.26 -16.00 -17.43
C PRO A 303 -8.95 -15.72 -16.71
N SER A 304 -8.96 -15.77 -15.38
CA SER A 304 -7.79 -15.44 -14.55
C SER A 304 -7.54 -16.48 -13.46
N LEU A 305 -6.30 -16.92 -13.31
CA LEU A 305 -5.85 -17.81 -12.22
C LEU A 305 -4.85 -17.09 -11.31
N THR A 306 -5.24 -16.88 -10.05
CA THR A 306 -4.40 -16.21 -9.05
C THR A 306 -3.56 -17.19 -8.24
N LEU A 307 -2.23 -17.05 -8.34
CA LEU A 307 -1.28 -17.81 -7.55
C LEU A 307 -1.05 -17.09 -6.22
N MET A 308 -1.76 -17.54 -5.19
CA MET A 308 -1.84 -16.91 -3.88
C MET A 308 -0.57 -17.13 -3.05
N TYR A 309 -0.16 -16.10 -2.33
CA TYR A 309 0.85 -16.20 -1.28
C TYR A 309 0.61 -15.12 -0.23
N GLY A 310 0.76 -15.50 1.04
CA GLY A 310 0.50 -14.62 2.18
C GLY A 310 -0.97 -14.23 2.36
N SER A 311 -1.29 -13.70 3.53
CA SER A 311 -2.65 -13.34 3.94
C SER A 311 -3.36 -12.39 2.96
N ARG A 312 -2.67 -11.33 2.52
CA ARG A 312 -3.26 -10.28 1.67
C ARG A 312 -3.87 -10.82 0.38
N LEU A 313 -3.15 -11.71 -0.30
CA LEU A 313 -3.60 -12.20 -1.61
C LEU A 313 -4.69 -13.25 -1.44
N THR A 314 -4.55 -14.10 -0.42
CA THR A 314 -5.54 -15.11 -0.04
C THR A 314 -6.86 -14.49 0.37
N GLU A 315 -6.84 -13.52 1.29
CA GLU A 315 -8.02 -12.79 1.75
C GLU A 315 -8.84 -12.22 0.58
N LEU A 316 -8.17 -11.56 -0.36
CA LEU A 316 -8.84 -10.96 -1.52
C LEU A 316 -9.38 -11.99 -2.50
N ALA A 317 -8.61 -13.03 -2.78
CA ALA A 317 -9.02 -14.07 -3.71
C ALA A 317 -10.16 -14.92 -3.14
N ASP A 318 -10.17 -15.17 -1.83
CA ASP A 318 -11.26 -15.85 -1.13
C ASP A 318 -12.54 -15.00 -1.11
N TYR A 319 -12.46 -13.74 -0.67
CA TYR A 319 -13.63 -12.85 -0.59
C TYR A 319 -14.35 -12.70 -1.94
N HIS A 320 -13.58 -12.58 -3.01
CA HIS A 320 -14.09 -12.38 -4.36
C HIS A 320 -14.28 -13.67 -5.16
N HIS A 321 -14.04 -14.82 -4.54
CA HIS A 321 -14.16 -16.12 -5.19
C HIS A 321 -13.36 -16.21 -6.49
N LEU A 322 -12.20 -15.55 -6.54
CA LEU A 322 -11.32 -15.59 -7.70
C LEU A 322 -10.78 -17.02 -7.87
N PRO A 323 -10.65 -17.51 -9.12
CA PRO A 323 -9.97 -18.77 -9.36
C PRO A 323 -8.53 -18.68 -8.86
N ARG A 324 -8.15 -19.63 -8.00
CA ARG A 324 -6.96 -19.47 -7.16
C ARG A 324 -6.34 -20.81 -6.76
N MET A 325 -5.04 -20.77 -6.54
CA MET A 325 -4.27 -21.86 -5.93
C MET A 325 -3.09 -21.26 -5.15
N PHE A 326 -2.52 -21.98 -4.19
CA PHE A 326 -1.31 -21.49 -3.52
C PHE A 326 -0.10 -21.57 -4.44
N ALA A 327 0.67 -20.49 -4.50
CA ALA A 327 1.88 -20.40 -5.31
C ALA A 327 2.96 -21.39 -4.87
N ALA A 328 2.96 -21.81 -3.60
CA ALA A 328 3.88 -22.83 -3.09
C ALA A 328 3.51 -24.26 -3.51
N ASP A 329 2.27 -24.47 -3.94
CA ASP A 329 1.76 -25.77 -4.38
C ASP A 329 1.91 -25.98 -5.90
N VAL A 330 2.42 -24.97 -6.62
CA VAL A 330 2.67 -25.06 -8.06
C VAL A 330 3.92 -25.88 -8.30
N ASP A 331 3.80 -27.01 -9.00
CA ASP A 331 4.98 -27.73 -9.50
C ASP A 331 5.67 -26.92 -10.62
N PRO A 332 6.97 -26.59 -10.48
CA PRO A 332 7.74 -25.85 -11.49
C PRO A 332 7.78 -26.47 -12.89
N ASP A 333 7.50 -27.77 -13.00
CA ASP A 333 7.53 -28.55 -14.24
C ASP A 333 6.13 -28.99 -14.71
N ALA A 334 5.07 -28.58 -14.01
CA ALA A 334 3.71 -28.85 -14.43
C ALA A 334 3.37 -28.18 -15.77
N ARG A 335 2.42 -28.78 -16.51
CA ARG A 335 1.87 -28.15 -17.71
C ARG A 335 0.74 -27.22 -17.31
N LEU A 336 0.58 -26.12 -18.03
CA LEU A 336 -0.55 -25.22 -17.81
C LEU A 336 -1.90 -25.95 -17.86
N ALA A 337 -2.05 -26.94 -18.75
CA ALA A 337 -3.25 -27.76 -18.85
C ALA A 337 -3.65 -28.40 -17.52
N ASP A 338 -2.66 -28.85 -16.74
CA ASP A 338 -2.87 -29.53 -15.46
C ASP A 338 -3.28 -28.52 -14.37
N LEU A 339 -2.80 -27.27 -14.43
CA LEU A 339 -3.15 -26.21 -13.47
C LEU A 339 -4.57 -25.67 -13.68
N VAL A 340 -5.05 -25.63 -14.92
CA VAL A 340 -6.36 -25.08 -15.27
C VAL A 340 -7.45 -26.16 -15.34
N GLU A 341 -7.08 -27.43 -15.21
CA GLU A 341 -8.04 -28.54 -15.20
C GLU A 341 -8.98 -28.41 -13.99
N GLY A 342 -10.29 -28.43 -14.26
CA GLY A 342 -11.31 -28.34 -13.22
C GLY A 342 -11.45 -26.96 -12.56
N VAL A 343 -10.70 -25.94 -13.02
CA VAL A 343 -10.83 -24.58 -12.52
C VAL A 343 -12.13 -23.96 -13.03
N ASP A 344 -12.95 -23.51 -12.07
CA ASP A 344 -14.20 -22.81 -12.34
C ASP A 344 -13.96 -21.31 -12.49
N PHE A 345 -13.66 -20.87 -13.72
CA PHE A 345 -13.40 -19.47 -14.02
C PHE A 345 -14.62 -18.55 -13.83
N HIS A 346 -15.83 -19.12 -13.72
CA HIS A 346 -17.08 -18.39 -13.54
C HIS A 346 -17.51 -18.26 -12.07
N GLU A 347 -16.75 -18.82 -11.12
CA GLU A 347 -17.05 -18.69 -9.68
C GLU A 347 -17.27 -17.23 -9.24
N PRO A 348 -16.43 -16.23 -9.65
CA PRO A 348 -16.62 -14.84 -9.25
C PRO A 348 -17.97 -14.24 -9.63
N GLU A 349 -18.52 -14.64 -10.80
CA GLU A 349 -19.78 -14.10 -11.31
C GLU A 349 -20.95 -14.36 -10.35
N ARG A 350 -20.90 -15.47 -9.61
CA ARG A 350 -21.96 -15.87 -8.67
C ARG A 350 -22.03 -14.98 -7.43
N TYR A 351 -20.91 -14.38 -7.04
CA TYR A 351 -20.78 -13.61 -5.79
C TYR A 351 -20.61 -12.11 -6.02
N HIS A 352 -20.18 -11.71 -7.23
CA HIS A 352 -19.87 -10.33 -7.58
C HIS A 352 -21.01 -9.36 -7.29
N ALA A 353 -22.25 -9.71 -7.65
CA ALA A 353 -23.40 -8.85 -7.46
C ALA A 353 -23.70 -8.55 -5.97
N GLU A 354 -23.59 -9.55 -5.10
CA GLU A 354 -23.78 -9.38 -3.66
C GLU A 354 -22.66 -8.53 -3.04
N ASN A 355 -21.41 -8.82 -3.41
CA ASN A 355 -20.24 -8.07 -2.98
C ASN A 355 -20.31 -6.61 -3.42
N PHE A 356 -20.76 -6.36 -4.65
CA PHE A 356 -21.02 -5.03 -5.19
C PHE A 356 -22.09 -4.30 -4.36
N ASP A 357 -23.25 -4.93 -4.12
CA ASP A 357 -24.34 -4.32 -3.35
C ASP A 357 -23.90 -3.97 -1.92
N ARG A 358 -23.02 -4.79 -1.32
CA ARG A 358 -22.40 -4.52 -0.01
C ARG A 358 -21.46 -3.31 -0.04
N TYR A 359 -20.65 -3.17 -1.09
CA TYR A 359 -19.78 -2.01 -1.28
C TYR A 359 -20.57 -0.72 -1.51
N VAL A 360 -21.60 -0.75 -2.36
CA VAL A 360 -22.46 0.42 -2.61
C VAL A 360 -23.18 0.84 -1.32
N SER A 361 -23.73 -0.11 -0.56
CA SER A 361 -24.37 0.19 0.73
C SER A 361 -23.39 0.81 1.75
N PHE A 362 -22.13 0.40 1.72
CA PHE A 362 -21.08 1.03 2.52
C PHE A 362 -20.82 2.49 2.12
N LEU A 363 -20.86 2.82 0.83
CA LEU A 363 -20.74 4.20 0.37
C LEU A 363 -21.97 5.04 0.76
N ASP A 364 -23.17 4.47 0.62
CA ASP A 364 -24.44 5.09 1.03
C ASP A 364 -24.43 5.45 2.52
N GLU A 365 -23.99 4.54 3.39
CA GLU A 365 -23.90 4.75 4.85
C GLU A 365 -22.85 5.81 5.24
N ASN A 366 -21.83 6.00 4.40
CA ASN A 366 -20.86 7.07 4.55
C ASN A 366 -21.28 8.38 3.85
N ALA A 367 -22.51 8.44 3.31
CA ALA A 367 -23.05 9.58 2.58
C ALA A 367 -22.17 10.04 1.41
N ILE A 368 -21.49 9.11 0.74
CA ILE A 368 -20.70 9.40 -0.46
C ILE A 368 -21.61 9.40 -1.67
N THR A 369 -21.69 10.55 -2.37
CA THR A 369 -22.45 10.66 -3.61
C THR A 369 -21.77 9.86 -4.72
N HIS A 370 -22.54 9.02 -5.42
CA HIS A 370 -22.02 8.15 -6.46
C HIS A 370 -23.10 7.74 -7.49
N SER A 371 -22.66 7.30 -8.66
CA SER A 371 -23.50 6.83 -9.77
C SER A 371 -23.62 5.31 -9.87
N TYR A 372 -23.15 4.54 -8.88
CA TYR A 372 -23.21 3.06 -8.91
C TYR A 372 -24.62 2.47 -9.07
N ARG A 373 -25.67 3.22 -8.69
CA ARG A 373 -27.08 2.81 -8.81
C ARG A 373 -27.78 3.39 -10.04
N GLU A 374 -27.09 4.21 -10.83
CA GLU A 374 -27.63 4.82 -12.05
C GLU A 374 -27.59 3.78 -13.18
N ALA A 375 -28.62 2.93 -13.24
CA ALA A 375 -28.83 2.08 -14.38
C ALA A 375 -29.25 2.96 -15.57
N GLU A 376 -28.64 2.73 -16.74
CA GLU A 376 -29.09 3.21 -18.07
C GLU A 376 -28.61 4.59 -18.56
N THR A 377 -27.72 5.30 -17.85
CA THR A 377 -27.09 6.54 -18.37
C THR A 377 -25.59 6.38 -18.58
N GLU A 378 -25.10 6.85 -19.73
CA GLU A 378 -23.66 7.01 -19.97
C GLU A 378 -23.07 7.97 -18.93
N LEU A 379 -22.11 7.48 -18.12
CA LEU A 379 -21.54 8.26 -17.03
C LEU A 379 -20.71 9.44 -17.57
N PRO A 380 -20.66 10.59 -16.87
CA PRO A 380 -19.84 11.73 -17.31
C PRO A 380 -18.36 11.38 -17.52
N PHE A 381 -17.83 10.47 -16.71
CA PHE A 381 -16.48 9.95 -16.88
C PHE A 381 -16.33 9.16 -18.19
N ASP A 382 -17.27 8.27 -18.51
CA ASP A 382 -17.23 7.43 -19.71
C ASP A 382 -17.27 8.30 -20.99
N ARG A 383 -18.10 9.36 -20.99
CA ARG A 383 -18.12 10.38 -22.07
C ARG A 383 -16.75 11.01 -22.27
N ARG A 384 -16.15 11.54 -21.21
CA ARG A 384 -14.84 12.19 -21.26
C ARG A 384 -13.73 11.23 -21.68
N LEU A 385 -13.81 9.98 -21.26
CA LEU A 385 -12.85 8.96 -21.64
C LEU A 385 -12.96 8.63 -23.15
N SER A 386 -14.18 8.58 -23.70
CA SER A 386 -14.44 8.28 -25.12
C SER A 386 -13.92 9.35 -26.08
N GLU A 387 -13.80 10.60 -25.62
CA GLU A 387 -13.26 11.72 -26.39
C GLU A 387 -11.72 11.71 -26.46
N ARG A 388 -11.08 10.80 -25.71
CA ARG A 388 -9.62 10.71 -25.60
C ARG A 388 -9.08 9.52 -26.39
N GLN A 389 -7.85 9.67 -26.87
CA GLN A 389 -7.08 8.54 -27.33
C GLN A 389 -6.44 7.85 -26.13
N LEU A 390 -6.83 6.60 -25.86
CA LEU A 390 -6.20 5.81 -24.81
C LEU A 390 -4.72 5.57 -25.14
N PRO A 391 -3.79 5.76 -24.19
CA PRO A 391 -2.39 5.46 -24.42
C PRO A 391 -2.18 3.95 -24.64
N GLY A 392 -1.25 3.59 -25.51
CA GLY A 392 -0.86 2.19 -25.67
C GLY A 392 -0.04 1.67 -24.47
N PRO A 393 0.14 0.36 -24.34
CA PRO A 393 1.11 -0.20 -23.41
C PRO A 393 2.52 0.34 -23.72
N ILE A 394 3.30 0.56 -22.68
CA ILE A 394 4.70 0.95 -22.82
C ILE A 394 5.49 -0.30 -23.23
N ALA A 395 6.01 -0.27 -24.44
CA ALA A 395 6.92 -1.28 -24.95
C ALA A 395 8.32 -1.13 -24.32
N PRO A 396 9.07 -2.23 -24.16
CA PRO A 396 10.43 -2.18 -23.64
C PRO A 396 11.37 -1.51 -24.62
N ILE A 397 12.38 -0.80 -24.09
CA ILE A 397 13.43 -0.15 -24.87
C ILE A 397 14.14 -1.11 -25.84
N THR A 398 14.23 -2.38 -25.48
CA THR A 398 14.84 -3.45 -26.28
C THR A 398 14.03 -3.85 -27.51
N ALA A 399 12.75 -3.48 -27.58
CA ALA A 399 11.88 -3.75 -28.73
C ALA A 399 11.69 -2.54 -29.66
N LEU A 400 12.26 -1.38 -29.32
CA LEU A 400 12.14 -0.18 -30.14
C LEU A 400 13.09 -0.23 -31.35
N SER A 401 12.58 0.21 -32.50
CA SER A 401 13.37 0.39 -33.73
C SER A 401 13.68 1.85 -34.05
N ASP A 402 12.93 2.79 -33.47
CA ASP A 402 13.15 4.23 -33.65
C ASP A 402 14.33 4.70 -32.79
N LEU A 403 15.42 5.10 -33.45
CA LEU A 403 16.64 5.56 -32.79
C LEU A 403 16.45 6.88 -32.05
N ASP A 404 15.53 7.75 -32.51
CA ASP A 404 15.28 9.02 -31.85
C ASP A 404 14.52 8.79 -30.54
N GLU A 405 13.52 7.90 -30.54
CA GLU A 405 12.81 7.49 -29.32
C GLU A 405 13.74 6.78 -28.33
N ILE A 406 14.58 5.85 -28.81
CA ILE A 406 15.57 5.17 -27.97
C ILE A 406 16.50 6.19 -27.30
N ARG A 407 17.02 7.16 -28.08
CA ARG A 407 17.89 8.21 -27.54
C ARG A 407 17.16 9.06 -26.50
N GLU A 408 15.92 9.44 -26.77
CA GLU A 408 15.10 10.21 -25.84
C GLU A 408 14.90 9.47 -24.52
N ARG A 409 14.43 8.21 -24.55
CA ARG A 409 14.19 7.42 -23.32
C ARG A 409 15.48 7.18 -22.54
N LEU A 410 16.62 6.96 -23.22
CA LEU A 410 17.93 6.85 -22.57
C LEU A 410 18.35 8.16 -21.89
N THR A 411 18.16 9.31 -22.55
CA THR A 411 18.48 10.63 -21.99
C THR A 411 17.60 10.93 -20.78
N VAL A 412 16.28 10.79 -20.92
CA VAL A 412 15.32 10.98 -19.82
C VAL A 412 15.66 10.06 -18.65
N GLY A 413 15.95 8.79 -18.93
CA GLY A 413 16.26 7.83 -17.89
C GLY A 413 17.59 8.07 -17.19
N HIS A 414 18.62 8.47 -17.93
CA HIS A 414 19.90 8.87 -17.35
C HIS A 414 19.71 10.07 -16.40
N ASP A 415 18.94 11.08 -16.81
CA ASP A 415 18.75 12.28 -16.00
C ASP A 415 17.96 11.99 -14.72
N ILE A 416 16.87 11.21 -14.81
CA ILE A 416 16.09 10.80 -13.64
C ILE A 416 16.94 9.95 -12.68
N ALA A 417 17.67 8.96 -13.21
CA ALA A 417 18.52 8.10 -12.38
C ALA A 417 19.63 8.91 -11.68
N ARG A 418 20.24 9.88 -12.39
CA ARG A 418 21.24 10.79 -11.83
C ARG A 418 20.65 11.67 -10.74
N GLU A 419 19.50 12.29 -10.98
CA GLU A 419 18.78 13.13 -10.03
C GLU A 419 18.49 12.36 -8.73
N LYS A 420 17.86 11.18 -8.84
CA LYS A 420 17.53 10.34 -7.69
C LYS A 420 18.76 9.86 -6.94
N THR A 421 19.85 9.54 -7.65
CA THR A 421 21.14 9.17 -7.04
C THR A 421 21.71 10.31 -6.20
N VAL A 422 21.68 11.55 -6.71
CA VAL A 422 22.13 12.74 -5.96
C VAL A 422 21.25 12.94 -4.72
N ASN A 423 19.93 12.92 -4.89
CA ASN A 423 18.98 13.09 -3.79
C ASN A 423 19.16 12.04 -2.69
N GLN A 424 19.38 10.77 -3.08
CA GLN A 424 19.63 9.68 -2.13
C GLN A 424 20.96 9.87 -1.38
N LYS A 425 22.04 10.29 -2.06
CA LYS A 425 23.32 10.59 -1.42
C LYS A 425 23.19 11.73 -0.40
N ASP A 426 22.45 12.78 -0.74
CA ASP A 426 22.21 13.90 0.16
C ASP A 426 21.34 13.50 1.36
N ALA A 427 20.30 12.68 1.15
CA ALA A 427 19.51 12.11 2.23
C ALA A 427 20.37 11.26 3.18
N ILE A 428 21.23 10.38 2.65
CA ILE A 428 22.16 9.57 3.46
C ILE A 428 23.12 10.47 4.25
N LYS A 429 23.65 11.53 3.65
CA LYS A 429 24.53 12.49 4.33
C LYS A 429 23.81 13.19 5.49
N ARG A 430 22.57 13.66 5.28
CA ARG A 430 21.72 14.27 6.32
C ARG A 430 21.44 13.30 7.46
N LEU A 431 20.98 12.08 7.15
CA LEU A 431 20.68 11.05 8.14
C LEU A 431 21.93 10.67 8.96
N ARG A 432 23.11 10.58 8.35
CA ARG A 432 24.37 10.34 9.07
C ARG A 432 24.69 11.44 10.06
N SER A 433 24.47 12.71 9.68
CA SER A 433 24.66 13.86 10.58
C SER A 433 23.66 13.85 11.73
N GLU A 434 22.40 13.52 11.46
CA GLU A 434 21.35 13.44 12.48
C GLU A 434 21.59 12.28 13.46
N ILE A 435 21.99 11.11 12.96
CA ILE A 435 22.39 9.97 13.79
C ILE A 435 23.58 10.32 14.68
N ALA A 436 24.56 11.08 14.18
CA ALA A 436 25.69 11.54 14.99
C ALA A 436 25.20 12.44 16.14
N LYS A 437 24.34 13.42 15.83
CA LYS A 437 23.75 14.32 16.83
C LYS A 437 22.93 13.56 17.89
N LEU A 438 22.06 12.63 17.47
CA LEU A 438 21.25 11.82 18.37
C LEU A 438 22.09 10.90 19.25
N LYS A 439 23.25 10.41 18.75
CA LYS A 439 24.19 9.64 19.57
C LYS A 439 24.82 10.50 20.66
N ASP A 440 25.19 11.73 20.36
CA ASP A 440 25.73 12.68 21.34
C ASP A 440 24.67 13.06 22.38
N GLU A 441 23.46 13.41 21.96
CA GLU A 441 22.33 13.71 22.85
C GLU A 441 21.98 12.51 23.76
N LYS A 442 21.99 11.28 23.21
CA LYS A 442 21.78 10.06 23.99
C LYS A 442 22.87 9.88 25.06
N LYS A 443 24.13 10.18 24.75
CA LYS A 443 25.24 10.09 25.69
C LYS A 443 25.09 11.10 26.82
N ASP A 444 24.68 12.33 26.50
CA ASP A 444 24.44 13.38 27.50
C ASP A 444 23.26 13.02 28.41
N LEU A 445 22.14 12.55 27.86
CA LEU A 445 21.00 12.08 28.63
C LEU A 445 21.34 10.89 29.53
N GLN A 446 22.17 9.96 29.06
CA GLN A 446 22.68 8.85 29.87
C GLN A 446 23.52 9.37 31.05
N ALA A 447 24.42 10.32 30.81
CA ALA A 447 25.22 10.94 31.88
C ALA A 447 24.34 11.67 32.92
N GLN A 448 23.31 12.39 32.46
CA GLN A 448 22.34 13.06 33.34
C GLN A 448 21.53 12.06 34.17
N ARG A 449 21.03 10.99 33.55
CA ARG A 449 20.30 9.90 34.23
C ARG A 449 21.17 9.26 35.31
N ASP A 450 22.41 8.94 34.99
CA ASP A 450 23.33 8.28 35.93
C ASP A 450 23.68 9.22 37.11
N ALA A 451 23.85 10.52 36.85
CA ALA A 451 24.02 11.53 37.88
C ALA A 451 22.76 11.67 38.78
N ALA A 452 21.56 11.66 38.20
CA ALA A 452 20.31 11.70 38.94
C ALA A 452 20.10 10.46 39.81
N GLN A 453 20.39 9.25 39.28
CA GLN A 453 20.35 8.00 40.05
C GLN A 453 21.34 8.00 41.20
N LYS A 454 22.57 8.54 41.00
CA LYS A 454 23.55 8.69 42.08
C LYS A 454 23.07 9.63 43.17
N LYS A 455 22.44 10.76 42.82
CA LYS A 455 21.83 11.70 43.78
C LYS A 455 20.68 11.05 44.55
N ALA A 456 19.79 10.33 43.87
CA ALA A 456 18.67 9.60 44.49
C ALA A 456 19.17 8.58 45.52
N ARG A 457 20.14 7.73 45.15
CA ARG A 457 20.76 6.76 46.08
C ARG A 457 21.42 7.43 47.28
N ALA A 458 22.06 8.59 47.09
CA ALA A 458 22.66 9.36 48.19
C ALA A 458 21.59 9.93 49.14
N ALA A 459 20.48 10.43 48.59
CA ALA A 459 19.35 10.92 49.37
C ALA A 459 18.66 9.81 50.17
N GLU A 460 18.45 8.63 49.56
CA GLU A 460 17.92 7.43 50.24
C GLU A 460 18.83 7.00 51.40
N ARG A 461 20.16 6.95 51.19
CA ARG A 461 21.13 6.65 52.27
C ARG A 461 21.07 7.67 53.39
N LEU A 462 20.96 8.96 53.06
CA LEU A 462 20.85 10.03 54.06
C LEU A 462 19.54 9.92 54.85
N ALA A 463 18.42 9.61 54.19
CA ALA A 463 17.13 9.37 54.83
C ALA A 463 17.17 8.14 55.75
N ALA A 464 17.79 7.03 55.32
CA ALA A 464 17.97 5.83 56.13
C ALA A 464 18.87 6.09 57.37
N SER A 465 19.88 6.95 57.23
CA SER A 465 20.75 7.38 58.35
C SER A 465 20.05 8.30 59.36
N ARG A 466 18.91 8.89 58.99
CA ARG A 466 18.07 9.77 59.82
C ARG A 466 16.97 9.01 60.57
N THR A 467 17.20 7.74 60.91
CA THR A 467 16.32 7.00 61.81
C THR A 467 16.38 7.56 63.25
N PRO A 468 15.29 7.44 64.06
CA PRO A 468 15.15 8.09 65.38
C PRO A 468 16.28 7.79 66.37
N ARG A 469 16.96 6.63 66.22
CA ARG A 469 18.09 6.22 67.07
C ARG A 469 19.32 7.14 66.93
N GLY A 470 19.56 7.71 65.74
CA GLY A 470 20.71 8.60 65.50
C GLY A 470 20.56 10.00 66.12
N MET A 471 19.34 10.54 66.13
CA MET A 471 19.05 11.83 66.77
C MET A 471 19.14 11.77 68.29
N ALA A 472 18.69 10.67 68.93
CA ALA A 472 18.81 10.48 70.37
C ALA A 472 20.29 10.43 70.85
N GLY A 473 21.18 9.82 70.06
CA GLY A 473 22.61 9.74 70.38
C GLY A 473 23.38 11.05 70.21
N ARG A 474 22.94 11.94 69.31
CA ARG A 474 23.50 13.30 69.15
C ARG A 474 22.94 14.26 70.20
N ALA A 475 21.65 14.17 70.54
CA ALA A 475 21.05 14.94 71.63
C ALA A 475 21.67 14.61 72.99
N LYS A 476 21.87 13.32 73.32
CA LYS A 476 22.57 12.90 74.56
C LYS A 476 24.01 13.41 74.64
N ARG A 477 24.75 13.45 73.52
CA ARG A 477 26.12 13.98 73.50
C ARG A 477 26.18 15.51 73.63
N LEU A 478 25.22 16.22 73.06
CA LEU A 478 25.12 17.68 73.20
C LEU A 478 24.75 18.08 74.64
N VAL A 479 23.78 17.40 75.25
CA VAL A 479 23.38 17.61 76.65
C VAL A 479 24.53 17.29 77.62
N LYS A 480 25.31 16.22 77.37
CA LYS A 480 26.48 15.88 78.20
C LYS A 480 27.61 16.91 78.10
N ARG A 481 27.82 17.51 76.92
CA ARG A 481 28.86 18.52 76.66
C ARG A 481 28.51 19.89 77.24
N VAL A 482 27.24 20.28 77.20
CA VAL A 482 26.72 21.50 77.84
C VAL A 482 26.70 21.33 79.37
N GLY A 483 26.31 20.16 79.87
CA GLY A 483 26.33 19.83 81.30
C GLY A 483 27.75 19.83 81.90
N SER A 484 28.76 19.35 81.18
CA SER A 484 30.16 19.38 81.65
C SER A 484 30.76 20.80 81.69
N GLN A 485 30.35 21.69 80.78
CA GLN A 485 30.79 23.09 80.78
C GLN A 485 30.06 23.94 81.83
N ALA A 486 28.83 23.59 82.20
CA ALA A 486 28.12 24.22 83.32
C ALA A 486 28.69 23.79 84.69
N ALA A 487 29.05 22.51 84.85
CA ALA A 487 29.64 22.00 86.09
C ALA A 487 31.05 22.56 86.39
N SER A 488 31.84 22.92 85.36
CA SER A 488 33.15 23.55 85.57
C SER A 488 33.09 25.04 85.91
N ARG A 489 31.92 25.69 85.78
CA ARG A 489 31.70 27.10 86.16
C ARG A 489 31.13 27.27 87.57
N LEU A 490 30.69 26.19 88.23
CA LEU A 490 30.13 26.18 89.59
C LEU A 490 31.10 25.65 90.67
N ARG A 491 32.38 25.43 90.34
CA ARG A 491 33.46 25.08 91.27
C ARG A 491 34.64 26.07 91.22
N ARG A 492 34.33 27.36 91.10
CA ARG A 492 35.24 28.44 91.49
C ARG A 492 34.75 29.04 92.79
#